data_AF-A0A1C0VC51-F1
#
_entry.id   AF-A0A1C0VC51-F1
#
_cell.length_a   1.000
_cell.length_b   1.000
_cell.length_c   1.000
_cell.angle_alpha   90.00
_cell.angle_beta   90.00
_cell.angle_gamma   90.00
#
_symmetry.space_group_name_H-M   'P 1'
#
loop_
_entity.id
_entity.type
_entity.pdbx_description
1 polymer ?
#
loop_
_entity_poly.entity_id
_entity_poly.type
_entity_poly.pdbx_seq_one_letter_code
_entity_poly.pdbx_strand_id
1 'polypeptide(L)'
;MTEELQRADNDSPWKEILEAYFPQSMQFFFPQTAALINWERPHEFLDKEFQQIAREAELGRRYADKLVKVWQIDGEEVWLLIHVEIQAKPEDNFAERMFLYNLRIFDKFAKPAISLAILCDADSTWRPNQYSYNYPDCSLVFQFGTVKLLDYQNRWTELETSDNPFATVVMAHLKTQQTSKKPGERKNWKFSLIRRLYEQGLEERDIRNLYRFIDWVMILPKALEAEFWQDFKLFEQELTMPYITTGERIGYERGKEEGKQEGKQEGKQEGKQEQTQILVLRQLQKRVGNLSDEVRQQVQSLSLEQLEALSEALLDFSAIADLLNWLQTNQAV
;
A
#
# COMPACT_ATOMS: atom_id res chain seq x y z
N MET A 1 11.85 -10.62 -7.31
CA MET A 1 10.96 -9.51 -6.91
C MET A 1 9.94 -10.14 -5.97
N THR A 2 10.19 -10.11 -4.67
CA THR A 2 9.50 -10.96 -3.69
C THR A 2 8.03 -10.55 -3.52
N GLU A 3 7.16 -11.55 -3.46
CA GLU A 3 5.69 -11.47 -3.28
C GLU A 3 5.26 -10.58 -2.09
N GLU A 4 6.16 -10.32 -1.13
CA GLU A 4 5.96 -9.41 0.00
C GLU A 4 5.64 -7.96 -0.42
N LEU A 5 6.15 -7.50 -1.58
CA LEU A 5 5.93 -6.12 -2.05
C LEU A 5 4.62 -5.96 -2.85
N GLN A 6 3.99 -7.06 -3.28
CA GLN A 6 2.78 -7.02 -4.11
C GLN A 6 1.49 -6.91 -3.26
N ARG A 7 1.56 -7.19 -1.95
CA ARG A 7 0.46 -7.03 -0.99
C ARG A 7 0.15 -5.58 -0.62
N ALA A 8 0.95 -4.60 -1.06
CA ALA A 8 0.82 -3.19 -0.69
C ALA A 8 -0.13 -2.36 -1.59
N ASP A 9 -0.75 -2.97 -2.60
CA ASP A 9 -1.31 -2.25 -3.75
C ASP A 9 -2.85 -2.08 -3.76
N ASN A 10 -3.54 -2.34 -2.64
CA ASN A 10 -4.96 -1.98 -2.49
C ASN A 10 -5.16 -1.31 -1.11
N ASP A 11 -5.36 0.01 -1.13
CA ASP A 11 -5.47 0.94 0.01
C ASP A 11 -4.37 0.79 1.07
N SER A 12 -3.37 1.68 1.02
CA SER A 12 -2.33 1.74 2.05
C SER A 12 -2.96 2.00 3.43
N PRO A 13 -2.74 1.17 4.46
CA PRO A 13 -3.27 1.39 5.80
C PRO A 13 -2.87 2.73 6.42
N TRP A 14 -1.80 3.36 5.92
CA TRP A 14 -1.46 4.75 6.25
C TRP A 14 -2.57 5.73 5.87
N LYS A 15 -3.21 5.55 4.71
CA LYS A 15 -4.32 6.37 4.24
C LYS A 15 -5.54 6.18 5.13
N GLU A 16 -5.87 4.93 5.45
CA GLU A 16 -7.00 4.61 6.34
C GLU A 16 -6.81 5.20 7.74
N ILE A 17 -5.61 5.07 8.32
CA ILE A 17 -5.28 5.66 9.62
C ILE A 17 -5.29 7.18 9.57
N LEU A 18 -4.75 7.78 8.49
CA LEU A 18 -4.74 9.23 8.34
C LEU A 18 -6.15 9.78 8.22
N GLU A 19 -7.05 9.11 7.51
CA GLU A 19 -8.46 9.48 7.44
C GLU A 19 -9.18 9.28 8.78
N ALA A 20 -8.96 8.14 9.44
CA ALA A 20 -9.64 7.80 10.69
C ALA A 20 -9.23 8.71 11.86
N TYR A 21 -7.97 9.16 11.88
CA TYR A 21 -7.38 9.92 12.97
C TYR A 21 -6.81 11.27 12.52
N PHE A 22 -7.44 11.88 11.51
CA PHE A 22 -6.94 13.10 10.90
C PHE A 22 -6.64 14.25 11.89
N PRO A 23 -7.54 14.59 12.85
CA PRO A 23 -7.21 15.60 13.87
C PRO A 23 -5.99 15.23 14.70
N GLN A 24 -5.90 13.97 15.13
CA GLN A 24 -4.81 13.46 15.93
C GLN A 24 -3.49 13.45 15.14
N SER A 25 -3.53 13.17 13.83
CA SER A 25 -2.35 13.21 12.95
C SER A 25 -1.80 14.62 12.84
N MET A 26 -2.68 15.60 12.64
CA MET A 26 -2.31 17.00 12.52
C MET A 26 -1.74 17.54 13.84
N GLN A 27 -2.37 17.22 14.97
CA GLN A 27 -1.86 17.61 16.29
C GLN A 27 -0.50 16.97 16.60
N PHE A 28 -0.28 15.74 16.15
CA PHE A 28 0.95 14.99 16.41
C PHE A 28 2.13 15.43 15.53
N PHE A 29 1.91 15.59 14.23
CA PHE A 29 2.97 15.90 13.27
C PHE A 29 3.12 17.40 13.01
N PHE A 30 2.03 18.15 12.94
CA PHE A 30 2.02 19.56 12.53
C PHE A 30 1.25 20.43 13.54
N PRO A 31 1.68 20.50 14.81
CA PRO A 31 0.93 21.17 15.88
C PRO A 31 0.65 22.66 15.59
N GLN A 32 1.56 23.34 14.90
CA GLN A 32 1.37 24.74 14.49
C GLN A 32 0.22 24.89 13.48
N THR A 33 0.13 23.99 12.49
CA THR A 33 -0.97 23.98 11.53
C THR A 33 -2.26 23.54 12.19
N ALA A 34 -2.20 22.56 13.08
CA ALA A 34 -3.37 22.08 13.83
C ALA A 34 -3.99 23.16 14.72
N ALA A 35 -3.18 24.08 15.26
CA ALA A 35 -3.64 25.21 16.07
C ALA A 35 -4.44 26.25 15.29
N LEU A 36 -4.30 26.30 13.95
CA LEU A 36 -5.06 27.21 13.09
C LEU A 36 -6.46 26.68 12.77
N ILE A 37 -6.65 25.36 12.86
CA ILE A 37 -7.85 24.66 12.39
C ILE A 37 -8.94 24.68 13.47
N ASN A 38 -10.15 25.05 13.07
CA ASN A 38 -11.35 24.87 13.86
C ASN A 38 -11.83 23.41 13.78
N TRP A 39 -11.51 22.63 14.82
CA TRP A 39 -11.90 21.22 14.93
C TRP A 39 -13.37 20.99 15.30
N GLU A 40 -14.12 22.02 15.69
CA GLU A 40 -15.57 21.91 15.92
C GLU A 40 -16.33 21.77 14.59
N ARG A 41 -15.71 22.21 13.49
CA ARG A 41 -16.27 22.08 12.15
C ARG A 41 -15.75 20.79 11.49
N PRO A 42 -16.61 19.98 10.84
CA PRO A 42 -16.17 18.80 10.13
C PRO A 42 -15.23 19.19 8.99
N HIS A 43 -14.15 18.44 8.78
CA HIS A 43 -13.26 18.55 7.63
C HIS A 43 -13.79 17.73 6.44
N GLU A 44 -13.33 18.02 5.23
CA GLU A 44 -13.76 17.34 4.00
C GLU A 44 -12.55 16.81 3.21
N PHE A 45 -12.55 15.51 2.89
CA PHE A 45 -11.53 14.92 2.02
C PHE A 45 -11.89 15.14 0.54
N LEU A 46 -11.03 15.86 -0.17
CA LEU A 46 -11.22 16.26 -1.56
C LEU A 46 -10.57 15.24 -2.52
N ASP A 47 -10.97 13.96 -2.41
CA ASP A 47 -10.38 12.87 -3.20
C ASP A 47 -10.61 13.02 -4.70
N LYS A 48 -11.78 13.55 -5.11
CA LYS A 48 -12.12 13.73 -6.53
C LYS A 48 -11.28 14.86 -7.15
N GLU A 49 -11.14 15.95 -6.42
CA GLU A 49 -10.33 17.11 -6.77
C GLU A 49 -8.86 16.71 -6.86
N PHE A 50 -8.38 15.93 -5.87
CA PHE A 50 -7.03 15.39 -5.89
C PHE A 50 -6.79 14.48 -7.11
N GLN A 51 -7.73 13.60 -7.45
CA GLN A 51 -7.62 12.76 -8.65
C GLN A 51 -7.55 13.58 -9.95
N GLN A 52 -8.23 14.73 -10.02
CA GLN A 52 -8.18 15.62 -11.17
C GLN A 52 -6.82 16.29 -11.36
N ILE A 53 -6.07 16.54 -10.28
CA ILE A 53 -4.71 17.12 -10.35
C ILE A 53 -3.62 16.05 -10.46
N ALA A 54 -3.86 14.85 -9.95
CA ALA A 54 -2.89 13.75 -9.93
C ALA A 54 -2.85 12.94 -11.25
N ARG A 55 -3.83 13.10 -12.15
CA ARG A 55 -3.98 12.26 -13.36
C ARG A 55 -2.91 12.47 -14.44
N GLU A 56 -2.16 13.55 -14.42
CA GLU A 56 -1.17 13.88 -15.46
C GLU A 56 0.29 13.76 -15.01
N ALA A 57 0.55 13.60 -13.71
CA ALA A 57 1.90 13.40 -13.18
C ALA A 57 2.02 11.99 -12.60
N GLU A 58 2.74 11.14 -13.35
CA GLU A 58 3.43 9.94 -12.88
C GLU A 58 2.61 8.66 -12.59
N LEU A 59 2.91 7.66 -13.41
CA LEU A 59 2.35 6.31 -13.49
C LEU A 59 2.95 5.35 -12.44
N GLY A 60 3.43 5.86 -11.30
CA GLY A 60 4.19 5.07 -10.34
C GLY A 60 3.90 5.44 -8.90
N ARG A 61 3.12 4.59 -8.22
CA ARG A 61 3.15 4.36 -6.76
C ARG A 61 2.85 5.57 -5.87
N ARG A 62 1.55 5.79 -5.66
CA ARG A 62 0.99 6.76 -4.71
C ARG A 62 0.84 6.06 -3.36
N TYR A 63 1.45 6.56 -2.29
CA TYR A 63 1.09 6.11 -0.96
C TYR A 63 0.60 7.29 -0.12
N ALA A 64 -0.68 7.22 0.27
CA ALA A 64 -1.41 8.07 1.22
C ALA A 64 -1.38 9.60 1.01
N ASP A 65 -1.30 10.08 -0.24
CA ASP A 65 -1.53 11.50 -0.56
C ASP A 65 -2.99 11.88 -0.30
N LYS A 66 -3.21 12.99 0.41
CA LYS A 66 -4.54 13.51 0.74
C LYS A 66 -4.64 15.01 0.57
N LEU A 67 -5.73 15.42 -0.07
CA LEU A 67 -6.16 16.81 -0.09
C LEU A 67 -7.34 16.95 0.86
N VAL A 68 -7.21 17.81 1.87
CA VAL A 68 -8.21 17.99 2.91
C VAL A 68 -8.60 19.45 2.99
N LYS A 69 -9.89 19.72 2.93
CA LYS A 69 -10.47 21.01 3.19
C LYS A 69 -10.82 21.13 4.68
N VAL A 70 -10.28 22.18 5.29
CA VAL A 70 -10.48 22.52 6.69
C VAL A 70 -10.89 23.99 6.80
N TRP A 71 -11.29 24.38 8.01
CA TRP A 71 -11.66 25.76 8.30
C TRP A 71 -10.79 26.29 9.41
N GLN A 72 -10.34 27.53 9.25
CA GLN A 72 -9.65 28.26 10.29
C GLN A 72 -10.62 28.71 11.39
N ILE A 73 -10.07 29.08 12.55
CA ILE A 73 -10.83 29.60 13.68
C ILE A 73 -11.60 30.87 13.31
N ASP A 74 -11.08 31.69 12.39
CA ASP A 74 -11.74 32.88 11.85
C ASP A 74 -12.84 32.58 10.81
N GLY A 75 -13.01 31.32 10.44
CA GLY A 75 -14.01 30.86 9.48
C GLY A 75 -13.52 30.76 8.03
N GLU A 76 -12.28 31.18 7.73
CA GLU A 76 -11.72 31.06 6.39
C GLU A 76 -11.44 29.61 6.02
N GLU A 77 -11.68 29.28 4.76
CA GLU A 77 -11.42 27.94 4.22
C GLU A 77 -9.94 27.78 3.83
N VAL A 78 -9.32 26.68 4.28
CA VAL A 78 -7.93 26.33 3.97
C VAL A 78 -7.87 24.91 3.44
N TRP A 79 -7.02 24.71 2.43
CA TRP A 79 -6.77 23.39 1.86
C TRP A 79 -5.41 22.88 2.36
N LEU A 80 -5.35 21.62 2.76
CA LEU A 80 -4.15 20.94 3.23
C LEU A 80 -3.82 19.83 2.25
N LEU A 81 -2.65 19.91 1.65
CA LEU A 81 -2.06 18.82 0.87
C LEU A 81 -1.10 18.06 1.78
N ILE A 82 -1.43 16.81 2.10
CA ILE A 82 -0.64 15.95 2.95
C ILE A 82 -0.10 14.81 2.11
N HIS A 83 1.22 14.69 2.11
CA HIS A 83 1.95 13.68 1.36
C HIS A 83 2.67 12.76 2.35
N VAL A 84 2.43 11.45 2.28
CA VAL A 84 3.07 10.49 3.20
C VAL A 84 4.01 9.60 2.40
N GLU A 85 5.31 9.86 2.50
CA GLU A 85 6.30 9.12 1.73
C GLU A 85 6.78 7.88 2.50
N ILE A 86 6.25 6.71 2.13
CA ILE A 86 6.53 5.42 2.78
C ILE A 86 7.70 4.67 2.11
N GLN A 87 8.24 5.20 1.01
CA GLN A 87 9.27 4.51 0.25
C GLN A 87 10.59 4.35 1.02
N ALA A 88 11.27 3.22 0.77
CA ALA A 88 12.58 2.93 1.35
C ALA A 88 13.74 3.69 0.66
N LYS A 89 13.46 4.39 -0.44
CA LYS A 89 14.45 5.16 -1.20
C LYS A 89 13.97 6.59 -1.43
N PRO A 90 14.84 7.58 -1.20
CA PRO A 90 14.62 8.97 -1.62
C PRO A 90 14.22 9.07 -3.09
N GLU A 91 13.21 9.90 -3.37
CA GLU A 91 12.91 10.34 -4.73
C GLU A 91 13.52 11.73 -4.97
N ASP A 92 14.29 11.85 -6.05
CA ASP A 92 14.97 13.11 -6.40
C ASP A 92 13.98 14.24 -6.76
N ASN A 93 12.81 13.90 -7.32
CA ASN A 93 11.80 14.86 -7.77
C ASN A 93 10.74 15.17 -6.71
N PHE A 94 10.92 14.72 -5.46
CA PHE A 94 9.90 14.86 -4.42
C PHE A 94 9.48 16.32 -4.17
N ALA A 95 10.44 17.23 -4.01
CA ALA A 95 10.16 18.64 -3.76
C ALA A 95 9.47 19.31 -4.96
N GLU A 96 9.85 18.93 -6.18
CA GLU A 96 9.19 19.39 -7.41
C GLU A 96 7.75 18.88 -7.50
N ARG A 97 7.48 17.62 -7.15
CA ARG A 97 6.12 17.06 -7.07
C ARG A 97 5.25 17.82 -6.08
N MET A 98 5.77 18.13 -4.89
CA MET A 98 5.07 18.93 -3.88
C MET A 98 4.70 20.33 -4.44
N PHE A 99 5.64 20.97 -5.14
CA PHE A 99 5.37 22.25 -5.80
C PHE A 99 4.32 22.12 -6.92
N LEU A 100 4.43 21.12 -7.79
CA LEU A 100 3.50 20.89 -8.89
C LEU A 100 2.08 20.63 -8.40
N TYR A 101 1.90 19.85 -7.32
CA TYR A 101 0.59 19.65 -6.72
C TYR A 101 0.02 20.96 -6.16
N ASN A 102 0.83 21.73 -5.43
CA ASN A 102 0.41 23.04 -4.93
C ASN A 102 -0.05 23.98 -6.05
N LEU A 103 0.76 24.08 -7.10
CA LEU A 103 0.47 24.90 -8.28
C LEU A 103 -0.82 24.44 -8.98
N ARG A 104 -1.02 23.13 -9.16
CA ARG A 104 -2.24 22.58 -9.79
C ARG A 104 -3.50 22.80 -8.97
N ILE A 105 -3.38 22.75 -7.64
CA ILE A 105 -4.50 23.10 -6.74
C ILE A 105 -4.88 24.56 -6.96
N PHE A 106 -3.88 25.44 -6.98
CA PHE A 106 -4.11 26.86 -7.22
C PHE A 106 -4.69 27.13 -8.61
N ASP A 107 -4.14 26.52 -9.66
CA ASP A 107 -4.59 26.70 -11.05
C ASP A 107 -6.05 26.26 -11.25
N LYS A 108 -6.43 25.09 -10.73
CA LYS A 108 -7.79 24.54 -10.92
C LYS A 108 -8.84 25.14 -9.99
N PHE A 109 -8.47 25.47 -8.76
CA PHE A 109 -9.44 25.82 -7.71
C PHE A 109 -9.28 27.25 -7.18
N ALA A 110 -8.25 27.98 -7.61
CA ALA A 110 -7.91 29.33 -7.12
C ALA A 110 -7.77 29.39 -5.59
N LYS A 111 -7.30 28.30 -4.98
CA LYS A 111 -7.07 28.18 -3.53
C LYS A 111 -5.60 27.87 -3.25
N PRO A 112 -4.91 28.64 -2.40
CA PRO A 112 -3.61 28.22 -1.89
C PRO A 112 -3.80 27.03 -0.94
N ALA A 113 -2.90 26.04 -1.03
CA ALA A 113 -2.88 24.90 -0.12
C ALA A 113 -1.63 24.91 0.77
N ILE A 114 -1.78 24.55 2.03
CA ILE A 114 -0.64 24.26 2.91
C ILE A 114 -0.13 22.87 2.53
N SER A 115 1.12 22.78 2.08
CA SER A 115 1.72 21.50 1.67
C SER A 115 2.55 20.94 2.82
N LEU A 116 2.30 19.69 3.16
CA LEU A 116 2.84 18.99 4.32
C LEU A 116 3.32 17.61 3.90
N ALA A 117 4.52 17.22 4.34
CA ALA A 117 5.12 15.92 4.05
C ALA A 117 5.45 15.16 5.33
N ILE A 118 5.06 13.89 5.39
CA ILE A 118 5.47 12.94 6.42
C ILE A 118 6.43 11.95 5.75
N LEU A 119 7.69 12.01 6.14
CA LEU A 119 8.79 11.24 5.57
C LEU A 119 9.05 10.01 6.45
N CYS A 120 8.80 8.83 5.88
CA CYS A 120 8.87 7.55 6.58
C CYS A 120 10.03 6.68 6.09
N ASP A 121 10.94 7.18 5.25
CA ASP A 121 12.12 6.45 4.77
C ASP A 121 13.21 6.29 5.85
N ALA A 122 14.21 5.47 5.55
CA ALA A 122 15.31 5.14 6.47
C ALA A 122 16.57 6.04 6.31
N ASP A 123 16.58 6.99 5.36
CA ASP A 123 17.71 7.88 5.12
C ASP A 123 17.63 9.11 6.04
N SER A 124 18.59 9.27 6.95
CA SER A 124 18.59 10.39 7.90
C SER A 124 18.90 11.75 7.27
N THR A 125 19.55 11.76 6.09
CA THR A 125 20.03 12.95 5.39
C THR A 125 19.00 13.51 4.42
N TRP A 126 18.13 12.66 3.87
CA TRP A 126 17.11 13.08 2.94
C TRP A 126 15.93 13.76 3.67
N ARG A 127 15.86 15.09 3.54
CA ARG A 127 14.87 15.97 4.20
C ARG A 127 14.45 17.11 3.28
N PRO A 128 13.80 16.80 2.14
CA PRO A 128 13.36 17.85 1.22
C PRO A 128 12.31 18.71 1.90
N ASN A 129 12.51 20.03 1.93
CA ASN A 129 11.55 21.00 2.50
C ASN A 129 11.32 22.22 1.59
N GLN A 130 11.99 22.25 0.44
CA GLN A 130 11.97 23.38 -0.47
C GLN A 130 12.18 22.93 -1.91
N TYR A 131 11.44 23.55 -2.83
CA TYR A 131 11.74 23.60 -4.26
C TYR A 131 12.07 25.04 -4.65
N SER A 132 13.13 25.25 -5.43
CA SER A 132 13.50 26.60 -5.87
C SER A 132 14.26 26.60 -7.18
N TYR A 133 14.06 27.66 -7.96
CA TYR A 133 14.89 28.01 -9.10
C TYR A 133 15.28 29.49 -9.01
N ASN A 134 16.41 29.84 -9.63
CA ASN A 134 16.92 31.21 -9.63
C ASN A 134 17.55 31.54 -10.99
N TYR A 135 16.91 32.45 -11.72
CA TYR A 135 17.40 33.06 -12.95
C TYR A 135 17.49 34.59 -12.76
N PRO A 136 18.29 35.32 -13.55
CA PRO A 136 18.55 36.76 -13.35
C PRO A 136 17.30 37.63 -13.14
N ASP A 137 16.23 37.36 -13.89
CA ASP A 137 14.99 38.14 -13.86
C ASP A 137 13.78 37.37 -13.29
N CYS A 138 13.96 36.14 -12.82
CA CYS A 138 12.87 35.30 -12.34
C CYS A 138 13.37 34.25 -11.34
N SER A 139 12.82 34.28 -10.12
CA SER A 139 13.13 33.32 -9.08
C SER A 139 11.86 32.86 -8.38
N LEU A 140 11.91 31.65 -7.82
CA LEU A 140 10.83 31.07 -7.03
C LEU A 140 11.45 30.31 -5.86
N VAL A 141 10.85 30.49 -4.69
CA VAL A 141 11.14 29.68 -3.50
C VAL A 141 9.81 29.17 -2.97
N PHE A 142 9.59 27.87 -3.08
CA PHE A 142 8.44 27.16 -2.53
C PHE A 142 8.89 26.34 -1.32
N GLN A 143 8.40 26.69 -0.13
CA GLN A 143 8.69 25.99 1.12
C GLN A 143 7.47 25.23 1.61
N PHE A 144 7.68 24.05 2.18
CA PHE A 144 6.63 23.20 2.71
C PHE A 144 7.05 22.54 4.03
N GLY A 145 6.06 22.17 4.85
CA GLY A 145 6.30 21.58 6.16
C GLY A 145 6.67 20.12 6.03
N THR A 146 7.71 19.67 6.74
CA THR A 146 8.15 18.26 6.70
C THR A 146 8.37 17.69 8.08
N VAL A 147 7.94 16.45 8.29
CA VAL A 147 8.24 15.68 9.50
C VAL A 147 8.92 14.39 9.10
N LYS A 148 10.04 14.06 9.78
CA LYS A 148 10.75 12.79 9.59
C LYS A 148 10.45 11.86 10.74
N LEU A 149 9.95 10.65 10.46
CA LEU A 149 9.65 9.68 11.53
C LEU A 149 10.91 9.28 12.31
N LEU A 150 12.07 9.22 11.67
CA LEU A 150 13.34 8.92 12.33
C LEU A 150 13.67 9.87 13.48
N ASP A 151 13.17 11.11 13.48
CA ASP A 151 13.42 12.07 14.56
C ASP A 151 12.80 11.65 15.89
N TYR A 152 11.75 10.81 15.83
CA TYR A 152 11.10 10.28 17.03
C TYR A 152 11.87 9.10 17.65
N GLN A 153 12.87 8.54 16.96
CA GLN A 153 13.72 7.50 17.55
C GLN A 153 14.48 8.01 18.78
N ASN A 154 14.92 9.28 18.76
CA ASN A 154 15.60 9.92 19.88
C ASN A 154 14.63 10.41 20.96
N ARG A 155 13.32 10.41 20.67
CA ARG A 155 12.23 10.86 21.54
C ARG A 155 11.29 9.72 21.90
N TRP A 156 11.84 8.51 22.01
CA TRP A 156 11.06 7.29 22.23
C TRP A 156 10.16 7.38 23.47
N THR A 157 10.65 7.95 24.56
CA THR A 157 9.88 8.13 25.80
C THR A 157 8.65 9.02 25.59
N GLU A 158 8.69 10.01 24.69
CA GLU A 158 7.51 10.82 24.33
C GLU A 158 6.45 9.99 23.62
N LEU A 159 6.87 9.02 22.79
CA LEU A 159 5.95 8.10 22.13
C LEU A 159 5.30 7.15 23.14
N GLU A 160 6.07 6.67 24.11
CA GLU A 160 5.59 5.75 25.14
C GLU A 160 4.62 6.40 26.13
N THR A 161 4.73 7.70 26.39
CA THR A 161 3.82 8.42 27.29
C THR A 161 2.64 9.05 26.56
N SER A 162 2.66 9.10 25.23
CA SER A 162 1.59 9.71 24.45
C SER A 162 0.38 8.79 24.30
N ASP A 163 -0.79 9.36 24.57
CA ASP A 163 -2.10 8.75 24.30
C ASP A 163 -2.57 8.96 22.85
N ASN A 164 -1.80 9.70 22.04
CA ASN A 164 -2.15 9.91 20.64
C ASN A 164 -1.95 8.60 19.85
N PRO A 165 -2.93 8.16 19.04
CA PRO A 165 -2.82 6.93 18.24
C PRO A 165 -1.60 6.92 17.30
N PHE A 166 -1.18 8.09 16.81
CA PHE A 166 -0.01 8.19 15.94
C PHE A 166 1.30 7.90 16.65
N ALA A 167 1.37 7.96 17.98
CA ALA A 167 2.54 7.50 18.71
C ALA A 167 2.78 6.01 18.45
N THR A 168 1.71 5.19 18.52
CA THR A 168 1.78 3.75 18.23
C THR A 168 2.11 3.48 16.76
N VAL A 169 1.53 4.25 15.84
CA VAL A 169 1.82 4.18 14.39
C VAL A 169 3.31 4.42 14.12
N VAL A 170 3.88 5.47 14.69
CA VAL A 170 5.31 5.81 14.54
C VAL A 170 6.21 4.78 15.20
N MET A 171 5.86 4.29 16.39
CA MET A 171 6.58 3.21 17.07
C MET A 171 6.62 1.93 16.23
N ALA A 172 5.48 1.51 15.67
CA ALA A 172 5.38 0.35 14.79
C ALA A 172 6.27 0.50 13.56
N HIS A 173 6.24 1.67 12.92
CA HIS A 173 7.05 1.97 11.75
C HIS A 173 8.56 1.93 12.05
N LEU A 174 9.01 2.63 13.09
CA LEU A 174 10.41 2.68 13.50
C LEU A 174 10.94 1.29 13.88
N LYS A 175 10.17 0.50 14.64
CA LYS A 175 10.58 -0.86 15.02
C LYS A 175 10.61 -1.82 13.85
N THR A 176 9.76 -1.63 12.86
CA THR A 176 9.81 -2.43 11.62
C THR A 176 11.10 -2.22 10.85
N GLN A 177 11.54 -0.97 10.72
CA GLN A 177 12.81 -0.62 10.08
C GLN A 177 14.01 -1.19 10.87
N GLN A 178 14.03 -1.02 12.20
CA GLN A 178 15.11 -1.52 13.06
C GLN A 178 15.19 -3.05 13.09
N THR A 179 14.06 -3.75 13.00
CA THR A 179 13.98 -5.22 13.09
C THR A 179 13.97 -5.92 11.73
N SER A 180 14.29 -5.22 10.64
CA SER A 180 14.23 -5.79 9.27
C SER A 180 15.01 -7.10 9.09
N LYS A 181 16.08 -7.34 9.85
CA LYS A 181 16.87 -8.57 9.81
C LYS A 181 16.68 -9.48 11.02
N LYS A 182 15.72 -9.15 11.90
CA LYS A 182 15.53 -9.80 13.21
C LYS A 182 14.05 -10.09 13.47
N PRO A 183 13.48 -11.10 12.80
CA PRO A 183 12.05 -11.36 12.87
C PRO A 183 11.56 -11.79 14.27
N GLY A 184 12.43 -12.37 15.11
CA GLY A 184 12.11 -12.65 16.51
C GLY A 184 11.92 -11.38 17.36
N GLU A 185 12.81 -10.39 17.22
CA GLU A 185 12.63 -9.08 17.87
C GLU A 185 11.39 -8.35 17.34
N ARG A 186 11.09 -8.50 16.05
CA ARG A 186 9.86 -7.97 15.44
C ARG A 186 8.60 -8.57 16.08
N LYS A 187 8.57 -9.89 16.33
CA LYS A 187 7.46 -10.57 17.03
C LYS A 187 7.22 -9.92 18.40
N ASN A 188 8.28 -9.75 19.18
CA ASN A 188 8.20 -9.19 20.52
C ASN A 188 7.66 -7.75 20.50
N TRP A 189 8.16 -6.91 19.58
CA TRP A 189 7.66 -5.54 19.43
C TRP A 189 6.21 -5.47 18.96
N LYS A 190 5.81 -6.33 18.02
CA LYS A 190 4.42 -6.44 17.57
C LYS A 190 3.49 -6.75 18.73
N PHE A 191 3.88 -7.72 19.57
CA PHE A 191 3.13 -8.06 20.78
C PHE A 191 3.07 -6.91 21.78
N SER A 192 4.20 -6.25 22.08
CA SER A 192 4.23 -5.09 22.99
C SER A 192 3.34 -3.93 22.51
N LEU A 193 3.34 -3.64 21.21
CA LEU A 193 2.52 -2.56 20.64
C LEU A 193 1.03 -2.90 20.68
N ILE A 194 0.66 -4.15 20.37
CA ILE A 194 -0.73 -4.58 20.46
C ILE A 194 -1.19 -4.55 21.91
N ARG A 195 -0.39 -5.06 22.84
CA ARG A 195 -0.66 -4.99 24.29
C ARG A 195 -0.90 -3.55 24.76
N ARG A 196 -0.06 -2.60 24.31
CA ARG A 196 -0.23 -1.17 24.59
C ARG A 196 -1.61 -0.66 24.16
N LEU A 197 -2.14 -1.07 23.00
CA LEU A 197 -3.47 -0.64 22.55
C LEU A 197 -4.58 -0.99 23.55
N TYR A 198 -4.49 -2.17 24.18
CA TYR A 198 -5.43 -2.62 25.20
C TYR A 198 -5.21 -1.90 26.54
N GLU A 199 -3.96 -1.65 26.93
CA GLU A 199 -3.62 -0.94 28.17
C GLU A 199 -4.05 0.53 28.14
N GLN A 200 -4.06 1.17 26.96
CA GLN A 200 -4.54 2.54 26.78
C GLN A 200 -6.06 2.69 26.87
N GLY A 201 -6.82 1.60 27.00
CA GLY A 201 -8.28 1.64 27.16
C GLY A 201 -9.02 2.21 25.95
N LEU A 202 -8.45 2.07 24.75
CA LEU A 202 -9.04 2.54 23.50
C LEU A 202 -10.36 1.82 23.18
N GLU A 203 -11.23 2.45 22.39
CA GLU A 203 -12.45 1.82 21.92
C GLU A 203 -12.15 0.65 20.98
N GLU A 204 -13.07 -0.34 20.89
CA GLU A 204 -12.88 -1.54 20.03
C GLU A 204 -12.57 -1.17 18.57
N ARG A 205 -13.25 -0.13 18.06
CA ARG A 205 -13.03 0.38 16.70
C ARG A 205 -11.59 0.85 16.52
N ASP A 206 -11.04 1.55 17.51
CA ASP A 206 -9.70 2.12 17.43
C ASP A 206 -8.62 1.05 17.58
N ILE A 207 -8.82 0.11 18.50
CA ILE A 207 -7.96 -1.07 18.63
C ILE A 207 -7.90 -1.82 17.29
N ARG A 208 -9.05 -2.03 16.63
CA ARG A 208 -9.12 -2.71 15.33
C ARG A 208 -8.36 -1.98 14.23
N ASN A 209 -8.53 -0.67 14.12
CA ASN A 209 -7.84 0.14 13.10
C ASN A 209 -6.32 0.12 13.31
N LEU A 210 -5.86 0.37 14.54
CA LEU A 210 -4.44 0.39 14.88
C LEU A 210 -3.82 -1.00 14.79
N TYR A 211 -4.54 -2.06 15.16
CA TYR A 211 -4.10 -3.43 14.95
C TYR A 211 -3.87 -3.74 13.48
N ARG A 212 -4.82 -3.40 12.59
CA ARG A 212 -4.67 -3.63 11.14
C ARG A 212 -3.41 -2.95 10.59
N PHE A 213 -3.15 -1.73 11.04
CA PHE A 213 -1.94 -1.02 10.66
C PHE A 213 -0.66 -1.70 11.18
N ILE A 214 -0.63 -2.06 12.48
CA ILE A 214 0.52 -2.78 13.06
C ILE A 214 0.75 -4.09 12.32
N ASP A 215 -0.30 -4.86 12.01
CA ASP A 215 -0.21 -6.13 11.29
C ASP A 215 0.37 -5.94 9.88
N TRP A 216 -0.08 -4.90 9.18
CA TRP A 216 0.39 -4.56 7.85
C TRP A 216 1.85 -4.10 7.82
N VAL A 217 2.26 -3.22 8.74
CA VAL A 217 3.66 -2.75 8.79
C VAL A 217 4.58 -3.86 9.31
N MET A 218 4.16 -4.58 10.35
CA MET A 218 4.96 -5.59 11.05
C MET A 218 4.67 -7.01 10.54
N ILE A 219 5.02 -7.27 9.28
CA ILE A 219 4.89 -8.60 8.67
C ILE A 219 5.84 -9.58 9.37
N LEU A 220 5.31 -10.74 9.75
CA LEU A 220 6.04 -11.85 10.37
C LEU A 220 6.05 -13.08 9.45
N PRO A 221 7.12 -13.89 9.46
CA PRO A 221 7.11 -15.21 8.84
C PRO A 221 6.02 -16.12 9.44
N LYS A 222 5.40 -16.99 8.63
CA LYS A 222 4.28 -17.87 9.04
C LYS A 222 4.51 -18.62 10.36
N ALA A 223 5.72 -19.13 10.60
CA ALA A 223 6.07 -19.84 11.83
C ALA A 223 5.97 -18.94 13.07
N LEU A 224 6.52 -17.72 12.99
CA LEU A 224 6.48 -16.74 14.08
C LEU A 224 5.11 -16.10 14.23
N GLU A 225 4.33 -16.00 13.14
CA GLU A 225 2.94 -15.57 13.19
C GLU A 225 2.09 -16.59 13.96
N ALA A 226 2.30 -17.90 13.73
CA ALA A 226 1.63 -18.95 14.50
C ALA A 226 1.99 -18.93 15.99
N GLU A 227 3.28 -18.76 16.32
CA GLU A 227 3.71 -18.57 17.72
C GLU A 227 3.09 -17.32 18.34
N PHE A 228 3.09 -16.20 17.61
CA PHE A 228 2.49 -14.95 18.06
C PHE A 228 1.01 -15.14 18.42
N TRP A 229 0.24 -15.88 17.62
CA TRP A 229 -1.17 -16.16 17.92
C TRP A 229 -1.35 -17.03 19.17
N GLN A 230 -0.43 -17.97 19.43
CA GLN A 230 -0.46 -18.77 20.66
C GLN A 230 -0.18 -17.90 21.89
N ASP A 231 0.87 -17.07 21.81
CA ASP A 231 1.24 -16.13 22.88
C ASP A 231 0.11 -15.13 23.16
N PHE A 232 -0.52 -14.62 22.10
CA PHE A 232 -1.64 -13.67 22.18
C PHE A 232 -2.88 -14.28 22.83
N LYS A 233 -3.22 -15.53 22.48
CA LYS A 233 -4.36 -16.24 23.08
C LYS A 233 -4.19 -16.44 24.58
N LEU A 234 -2.99 -16.74 25.05
CA LEU A 234 -2.69 -16.87 26.48
C LEU A 234 -2.87 -15.53 27.20
N PHE A 235 -2.37 -14.45 26.61
CA PHE A 235 -2.52 -13.10 27.15
C PHE A 235 -3.97 -12.63 27.24
N GLU A 236 -4.81 -12.92 26.24
CA GLU A 236 -6.23 -12.57 26.27
C GLU A 236 -6.98 -13.32 27.39
N GLN A 237 -6.62 -14.59 27.64
CA GLN A 237 -7.22 -15.38 28.72
C GLN A 237 -6.88 -14.81 30.10
N GLU A 238 -5.68 -14.25 30.28
CA GLU A 238 -5.25 -13.63 31.54
C GLU A 238 -6.00 -12.33 31.83
N LEU A 239 -6.27 -11.51 30.81
CA LEU A 239 -6.95 -10.22 31.00
C LEU A 239 -8.47 -10.31 31.18
N THR A 240 -9.09 -11.49 30.98
CA THR A 240 -10.55 -11.70 31.09
C THR A 240 -11.36 -10.63 30.31
N MET A 241 -10.83 -10.16 29.18
CA MET A 241 -11.47 -9.11 28.38
C MET A 241 -12.34 -9.74 27.27
N PRO A 242 -13.60 -9.29 27.08
CA PRO A 242 -14.54 -9.87 26.12
C PRO A 242 -14.33 -9.37 24.67
N TYR A 243 -13.10 -9.10 24.24
CA TYR A 243 -12.81 -8.67 22.85
C TYR A 243 -12.53 -9.84 21.90
N ILE A 244 -13.16 -10.98 22.18
CA ILE A 244 -13.13 -12.27 21.46
C ILE A 244 -13.40 -12.15 19.94
N THR A 245 -13.81 -10.98 19.45
CA THR A 245 -14.26 -10.74 18.07
C THR A 245 -13.29 -9.96 17.19
N THR A 246 -12.08 -9.61 17.64
CA THR A 246 -11.16 -8.80 16.81
C THR A 246 -9.99 -9.63 16.28
N GLY A 247 -9.22 -10.33 17.12
CA GLY A 247 -8.11 -11.18 16.64
C GLY A 247 -8.57 -12.35 15.77
N GLU A 248 -9.53 -13.15 16.26
CA GLU A 248 -10.10 -14.28 15.51
C GLU A 248 -10.87 -13.83 14.26
N ARG A 249 -11.58 -12.69 14.32
CA ARG A 249 -12.32 -12.16 13.16
C ARG A 249 -11.40 -11.56 12.11
N ILE A 250 -10.31 -10.90 12.50
CA ILE A 250 -9.31 -10.38 11.57
C ILE A 250 -8.53 -11.54 10.94
N GLY A 251 -8.15 -12.56 11.71
CA GLY A 251 -7.57 -13.79 11.18
C GLY A 251 -8.51 -14.53 10.21
N TYR A 252 -9.80 -14.59 10.53
CA TYR A 252 -10.84 -15.18 9.67
C TYR A 252 -11.15 -14.35 8.42
N GLU A 253 -11.29 -13.03 8.55
CA GLU A 253 -11.45 -12.08 7.43
C GLU A 253 -10.24 -12.18 6.49
N ARG A 254 -9.02 -12.24 7.04
CA ARG A 254 -7.77 -12.42 6.29
C ARG A 254 -7.72 -13.79 5.60
N GLY A 255 -8.05 -14.89 6.28
CA GLY A 255 -8.12 -16.21 5.63
C GLY A 255 -9.15 -16.25 4.49
N LYS A 256 -10.27 -15.55 4.62
CA LYS A 256 -11.28 -15.42 3.57
C LYS A 256 -10.81 -14.55 2.41
N GLU A 257 -10.09 -13.47 2.70
CA GLU A 257 -9.61 -12.51 1.70
C GLU A 257 -8.39 -13.06 0.94
N GLU A 258 -7.45 -13.71 1.63
CA GLU A 258 -6.37 -14.50 1.05
C GLU A 258 -6.94 -15.62 0.17
N GLY A 259 -7.89 -16.43 0.68
CA GLY A 259 -8.54 -17.48 -0.12
C GLY A 259 -9.32 -16.94 -1.33
N LYS A 260 -9.90 -15.74 -1.24
CA LYS A 260 -10.56 -15.08 -2.37
C LYS A 260 -9.56 -14.53 -3.39
N GLN A 261 -8.42 -14.02 -2.95
CA GLN A 261 -7.36 -13.55 -3.85
C GLN A 261 -6.67 -14.71 -4.54
N GLU A 262 -6.34 -15.78 -3.82
CA GLU A 262 -5.80 -17.03 -4.39
C GLU A 262 -6.79 -17.61 -5.39
N GLY A 263 -8.06 -17.80 -5.02
CA GLY A 263 -9.08 -18.31 -5.94
C GLY A 263 -9.35 -17.41 -7.16
N LYS A 264 -9.18 -16.08 -7.03
CA LYS A 264 -9.27 -15.15 -8.16
C LYS A 264 -8.03 -15.22 -9.06
N GLN A 265 -6.84 -15.42 -8.50
CA GLN A 265 -5.62 -15.58 -9.28
C GLN A 265 -5.61 -16.92 -10.02
N GLU A 266 -5.95 -18.01 -9.33
CA GLU A 266 -6.13 -19.34 -9.91
C GLU A 266 -7.18 -19.30 -11.01
N GLY A 267 -8.39 -18.78 -10.74
CA GLY A 267 -9.45 -18.68 -11.75
C GLY A 267 -9.09 -17.78 -12.95
N LYS A 268 -8.22 -16.77 -12.75
CA LYS A 268 -7.72 -15.94 -13.86
C LYS A 268 -6.65 -16.68 -14.68
N GLN A 269 -5.79 -17.46 -14.05
CA GLN A 269 -4.80 -18.31 -14.74
C GLN A 269 -5.50 -19.43 -15.52
N GLU A 270 -6.42 -20.15 -14.89
CA GLU A 270 -7.24 -21.18 -15.52
C GLU A 270 -8.04 -20.62 -16.70
N GLY A 271 -8.77 -19.51 -16.49
CA GLY A 271 -9.53 -18.86 -17.56
C GLY A 271 -8.66 -18.36 -18.72
N LYS A 272 -7.44 -17.90 -18.44
CA LYS A 272 -6.47 -17.53 -19.48
C LYS A 272 -6.02 -18.78 -20.27
N GLN A 273 -5.71 -19.87 -19.59
CA GLN A 273 -5.31 -21.12 -20.24
C GLN A 273 -6.43 -21.72 -21.09
N GLU A 274 -7.65 -21.82 -20.58
CA GLU A 274 -8.81 -22.31 -21.33
C GLU A 274 -9.08 -21.45 -22.58
N GLN A 275 -9.04 -20.12 -22.45
CA GLN A 275 -9.21 -19.23 -23.60
C GLN A 275 -8.11 -19.40 -24.64
N THR A 276 -6.85 -19.47 -24.22
CA THR A 276 -5.72 -19.70 -25.13
C THR A 276 -5.85 -21.05 -25.85
N GLN A 277 -6.22 -22.11 -25.15
CA GLN A 277 -6.47 -23.43 -25.75
C GLN A 277 -7.54 -23.39 -26.84
N ILE A 278 -8.70 -22.78 -26.53
CA ILE A 278 -9.81 -22.65 -27.49
C ILE A 278 -9.37 -21.84 -28.71
N LEU A 279 -8.62 -20.75 -28.50
CA LEU A 279 -8.15 -19.89 -29.57
C LEU A 279 -7.14 -20.60 -30.48
N VAL A 280 -6.15 -21.28 -29.90
CA VAL A 280 -5.12 -22.04 -30.62
C VAL A 280 -5.74 -23.17 -31.42
N LEU A 281 -6.64 -23.96 -30.83
CA LEU A 281 -7.34 -25.03 -31.55
C LEU A 281 -8.15 -24.52 -32.76
N ARG A 282 -8.85 -23.38 -32.60
CA ARG A 282 -9.59 -22.75 -33.71
C ARG A 282 -8.65 -22.26 -34.82
N GLN A 283 -7.50 -21.69 -34.46
CA GLN A 283 -6.51 -21.21 -35.43
C GLN A 283 -5.85 -22.37 -36.18
N LEU A 284 -5.45 -23.43 -35.47
CA LEU A 284 -4.91 -24.65 -36.06
C LEU A 284 -5.91 -25.29 -37.03
N GLN A 285 -7.17 -25.41 -36.64
CA GLN A 285 -8.19 -25.98 -37.54
C GLN A 285 -8.37 -25.16 -38.83
N LYS A 286 -8.24 -23.83 -38.75
CA LYS A 286 -8.29 -22.95 -39.94
C LYS A 286 -7.03 -23.04 -40.80
N ARG A 287 -5.85 -23.22 -40.21
CA ARG A 287 -4.56 -23.21 -40.92
C ARG A 287 -4.19 -24.55 -41.53
N VAL A 288 -4.33 -25.64 -40.78
CA VAL A 288 -3.89 -26.98 -41.19
C VAL A 288 -5.03 -27.96 -41.47
N GLY A 289 -6.29 -27.52 -41.31
CA GLY A 289 -7.47 -28.31 -41.63
C GLY A 289 -8.00 -29.14 -40.45
N ASN A 290 -8.71 -30.24 -40.74
CA ASN A 290 -9.34 -31.05 -39.69
C ASN A 290 -8.28 -31.73 -38.79
N LEU A 291 -8.31 -31.37 -37.52
CA LEU A 291 -7.51 -32.00 -36.46
C LEU A 291 -8.21 -33.27 -35.97
N SER A 292 -7.47 -34.37 -35.87
CA SER A 292 -7.95 -35.60 -35.22
C SER A 292 -8.12 -35.40 -33.72
N ASP A 293 -8.88 -36.28 -33.07
CA ASP A 293 -9.16 -36.18 -31.64
C ASP A 293 -7.88 -36.38 -30.80
N GLU A 294 -6.94 -37.20 -31.28
CA GLU A 294 -5.63 -37.39 -30.62
C GLU A 294 -4.80 -36.10 -30.60
N VAL A 295 -4.78 -35.36 -31.71
CA VAL A 295 -4.03 -34.10 -31.81
C VAL A 295 -4.67 -33.02 -30.93
N ARG A 296 -6.00 -33.00 -30.85
CA ARG A 296 -6.72 -32.07 -29.96
C ARG A 296 -6.39 -32.33 -28.49
N GLN A 297 -6.37 -33.59 -28.07
CA GLN A 297 -5.99 -33.96 -26.70
C GLN A 297 -4.54 -33.57 -26.39
N GLN A 298 -3.61 -33.76 -27.33
CA GLN A 298 -2.22 -33.33 -27.16
C GLN A 298 -2.10 -31.81 -26.96
N VAL A 299 -2.79 -31.01 -27.76
CA VAL A 299 -2.79 -29.54 -27.59
C VAL A 299 -3.43 -29.11 -26.27
N GLN A 300 -4.49 -29.80 -25.82
CA GLN A 300 -5.13 -29.53 -24.51
C GLN A 300 -4.25 -29.91 -23.32
N SER A 301 -3.28 -30.80 -23.50
CA SER A 301 -2.34 -31.19 -22.45
C SER A 301 -1.14 -30.24 -22.30
N LEU A 302 -1.00 -29.25 -23.21
CA LEU A 302 0.10 -28.29 -23.17
C LEU A 302 -0.07 -27.26 -22.03
N SER A 303 1.06 -26.84 -21.46
CA SER A 303 1.11 -25.73 -20.50
C SER A 303 0.75 -24.40 -21.17
N LEU A 304 0.40 -23.38 -20.38
CA LEU A 304 0.09 -22.04 -20.91
C LEU A 304 1.25 -21.46 -21.73
N GLU A 305 2.49 -21.66 -21.28
CA GLU A 305 3.71 -21.19 -21.98
C GLU A 305 3.88 -21.89 -23.33
N GLN A 306 3.64 -23.21 -23.37
CA GLN A 306 3.68 -23.99 -24.61
C GLN A 306 2.55 -23.58 -25.57
N LEU A 307 1.37 -23.24 -25.05
CA LEU A 307 0.25 -22.76 -25.85
C LEU A 307 0.51 -21.37 -26.45
N GLU A 308 1.13 -20.46 -25.68
CA GLU A 308 1.55 -19.15 -26.17
C GLU A 308 2.62 -19.31 -27.26
N ALA A 309 3.63 -20.16 -27.05
CA ALA A 309 4.64 -20.48 -28.06
C ALA A 309 4.03 -21.12 -29.33
N LEU A 310 3.06 -22.04 -29.17
CA LEU A 310 2.33 -22.64 -30.29
C LEU A 310 1.51 -21.59 -31.05
N SER A 311 0.96 -20.59 -30.34
CA SER A 311 0.15 -19.53 -30.96
C SER A 311 0.94 -18.62 -31.91
N GLU A 312 2.26 -18.49 -31.69
CA GLU A 312 3.17 -17.79 -32.59
C GLU A 312 3.63 -18.72 -33.71
N ALA A 313 4.11 -19.92 -33.37
CA ALA A 313 4.65 -20.88 -34.33
C ALA A 313 3.61 -21.32 -35.39
N LEU A 314 2.33 -21.39 -35.02
CA LEU A 314 1.28 -21.82 -35.95
C LEU A 314 1.08 -20.87 -37.14
N LEU A 315 1.59 -19.63 -37.07
CA LEU A 315 1.48 -18.66 -38.17
C LEU A 315 2.29 -19.06 -39.40
N ASP A 316 3.37 -19.81 -39.17
CA ASP A 316 4.29 -20.31 -40.20
C ASP A 316 3.91 -21.71 -40.72
N PHE A 317 2.88 -22.33 -40.14
CA PHE A 317 2.45 -23.67 -40.56
C PHE A 317 1.76 -23.64 -41.92
N SER A 318 2.17 -24.58 -42.76
CA SER A 318 1.66 -24.77 -44.12
C SER A 318 0.86 -26.07 -44.26
N ALA A 319 1.15 -27.07 -43.43
CA ALA A 319 0.48 -28.37 -43.42
C ALA A 319 0.41 -28.97 -42.01
N ILE A 320 -0.42 -30.00 -41.84
CA ILE A 320 -0.58 -30.71 -40.56
C ILE A 320 0.73 -31.37 -40.07
N ALA A 321 1.65 -31.69 -40.99
CA ALA A 321 2.96 -32.22 -40.65
C ALA A 321 3.80 -31.24 -39.81
N ASP A 322 3.66 -29.93 -40.03
CA ASP A 322 4.38 -28.89 -39.28
C ASP A 322 3.93 -28.88 -37.81
N LEU A 323 2.62 -29.02 -37.57
CA LEU A 323 2.05 -29.15 -36.23
C LEU A 323 2.53 -30.43 -35.52
N LEU A 324 2.54 -31.57 -36.21
CA LEU A 324 2.99 -32.85 -35.64
C LEU A 324 4.47 -32.80 -35.26
N ASN A 325 5.32 -32.23 -36.12
CA ASN A 325 6.74 -32.04 -35.84
C ASN A 325 6.97 -31.09 -34.65
N TRP A 326 6.19 -30.01 -34.57
CA TRP A 326 6.26 -29.07 -33.46
C TRP A 326 5.87 -29.74 -32.14
N LEU A 327 4.75 -30.48 -32.12
CA LEU A 327 4.30 -31.23 -30.94
C LEU A 327 5.35 -32.25 -30.51
N GLN A 328 5.96 -32.99 -31.45
CA GLN A 328 6.98 -33.98 -31.13
C GLN A 328 8.28 -33.37 -30.56
N THR A 329 8.64 -32.16 -31.03
CA THR A 329 9.84 -31.45 -30.57
C THR A 329 9.64 -30.80 -29.20
N ASN A 330 8.40 -30.41 -28.88
CA ASN A 330 8.04 -29.72 -27.64
C ASN A 330 7.32 -30.64 -26.62
N GLN A 331 7.27 -31.95 -26.87
CA GLN A 331 6.69 -32.97 -25.98
C GLN A 331 7.63 -33.51 -24.91
N ALA A 332 8.84 -32.95 -24.77
CA ALA A 332 9.82 -33.43 -23.79
C ALA A 332 10.41 -32.29 -22.95
N VAL A 333 9.70 -31.93 -21.88
CA VAL A 333 10.20 -31.76 -20.50
C VAL A 333 9.05 -32.05 -19.54
#